data_AF-A0A929NY20-F1
#
_entry.id   AF-A0A929NY20-F1
#
_cell.length_a   1.000
_cell.length_b   1.000
_cell.length_c   1.000
_cell.angle_alpha   90.00
_cell.angle_beta   90.00
_cell.angle_gamma   90.00
#
_symmetry.space_group_name_H-M   'P 1'
#
loop_
_entity.id
_entity.type
_entity.pdbx_description
1 polymer ?
#
loop_
_entity_poly.entity_id
_entity_poly.type
_entity_poly.pdbx_seq_one_letter_code
_entity_poly.pdbx_strand_id
1 'polypeptide(L)'
;IKQTYKNFAGLDACMANLMRPGIYPNAYHHITVLGKEEQTHNILYDVTGSLCENNDKFAIDRELPQLDIGDIIIIHDVGAHGHTMGFNYNGKLRSAELLLRKNGEIIEIRRAETIADHFATLDFNGLTEFR
;
A
#
# COMPACT_ATOMS: atom_id res chain seq x y z
N ILE A 1 3.13 4.77 -14.77
CA ILE A 1 2.49 6.10 -14.77
C ILE A 1 1.40 6.15 -15.82
N LYS A 2 0.21 6.66 -15.49
CA LYS A 2 -0.88 6.84 -16.44
C LYS A 2 -1.19 8.32 -16.58
N GLN A 3 -1.16 8.84 -17.82
CA GLN A 3 -1.46 10.23 -18.12
C GLN A 3 -2.77 10.30 -18.89
N THR A 4 -3.75 11.04 -18.36
CA THR A 4 -5.03 11.31 -19.03
C THR A 4 -5.37 12.78 -18.85
N TYR A 5 -6.55 13.12 -18.32
CA TYR A 5 -6.87 14.46 -17.83
C TYR A 5 -6.12 14.80 -16.53
N LYS A 6 -5.48 13.81 -15.90
CA LYS A 6 -4.64 13.91 -14.70
C LYS A 6 -3.49 12.89 -14.79
N ASN A 7 -2.41 13.11 -14.04
CA ASN A 7 -1.37 12.10 -13.86
C ASN A 7 -1.73 11.18 -12.70
N PHE A 8 -1.66 9.87 -12.93
CA PHE A 8 -1.86 8.84 -11.93
C PHE A 8 -0.56 8.05 -11.72
N ALA A 9 -0.14 7.98 -10.46
CA ALA A 9 0.96 7.16 -9.97
C ALA A 9 0.37 5.91 -9.30
N GLY A 10 0.22 4.84 -10.06
CA GLY A 10 -0.26 3.55 -9.54
C GLY A 10 0.86 2.79 -8.83
N LEU A 11 0.58 2.36 -7.61
CA LEU A 11 1.48 1.59 -6.75
C LEU A 11 1.06 0.11 -6.68
N ASP A 12 1.99 -0.73 -6.25
CA ASP A 12 1.71 -2.13 -5.89
C ASP A 12 0.99 -2.24 -4.53
N ALA A 13 1.37 -1.38 -3.56
CA ALA A 13 0.63 -1.14 -2.34
C ALA A 13 -0.78 -0.63 -2.63
N CYS A 14 -1.73 -0.93 -1.74
CA CYS A 14 -3.11 -0.46 -1.87
C CYS A 14 -3.76 -0.21 -0.49
N MET A 15 -5.05 0.13 -0.48
CA MET A 15 -5.84 0.36 0.72
C MET A 15 -5.79 -0.84 1.69
N ALA A 16 -5.60 -2.06 1.18
CA ALA A 16 -5.36 -3.26 1.98
C ALA A 16 -4.13 -3.17 2.89
N ASN A 17 -3.12 -2.40 2.49
CA ASN A 17 -1.90 -2.13 3.27
C ASN A 17 -2.09 -0.92 4.20
N LEU A 18 -2.80 0.11 3.74
CA LEU A 18 -3.04 1.34 4.48
C LEU A 18 -4.42 1.90 4.17
N MET A 19 -5.39 1.57 5.02
CA MET A 19 -6.80 1.92 4.79
C MET A 19 -7.08 3.41 5.01
N ARG A 20 -6.29 4.08 5.88
CA ARG A 20 -6.59 5.41 6.42
C ARG A 20 -7.02 6.45 5.36
N PRO A 21 -6.29 6.65 4.25
CA PRO A 21 -6.70 7.63 3.23
C PRO A 21 -8.07 7.33 2.59
N GLY A 22 -8.44 6.04 2.47
CA GLY A 22 -9.69 5.62 1.85
C GLY A 22 -10.92 5.70 2.76
N ILE A 23 -10.74 5.84 4.08
CA ILE A 23 -11.82 5.84 5.08
C ILE A 23 -11.92 7.14 5.90
N TYR A 24 -10.81 7.86 6.08
CA TYR A 24 -10.78 9.09 6.84
C TYR A 24 -10.60 10.26 5.85
N PRO A 25 -11.63 11.10 5.65
CA PRO A 25 -11.65 12.11 4.58
C PRO A 25 -10.45 13.05 4.55
N ASN A 26 -9.82 13.29 5.71
CA ASN A 26 -8.68 14.20 5.87
C ASN A 26 -7.41 13.50 6.35
N ALA A 27 -7.32 12.16 6.21
CA ALA A 27 -6.08 11.47 6.53
C ALA A 27 -5.00 11.80 5.49
N TYR A 28 -4.12 12.71 5.88
CA TYR A 28 -2.91 13.00 5.14
C TYR A 28 -1.78 12.06 5.57
N HIS A 29 -1.06 11.55 4.58
CA HIS A 29 0.26 10.95 4.75
C HIS A 29 1.25 11.64 3.83
N HIS A 30 2.40 12.03 4.39
CA HIS A 30 3.49 12.58 3.60
C HIS A 30 4.04 11.48 2.67
N ILE A 31 4.48 11.87 1.47
CA ILE A 31 5.02 10.94 0.48
C ILE A 31 6.40 11.44 0.05
N THR A 32 7.37 10.54 0.07
CA THR A 32 8.72 10.76 -0.45
C THR A 32 9.01 9.76 -1.56
N VAL A 33 9.74 10.19 -2.58
CA VAL A 33 10.26 9.32 -3.63
C VAL A 33 11.73 9.05 -3.31
N LEU A 34 12.06 7.79 -3.05
CA LEU A 34 13.40 7.39 -2.62
C LEU A 34 14.44 7.76 -3.68
N GLY A 35 15.50 8.46 -3.28
CA GLY A 35 16.58 8.92 -4.17
C GLY A 35 16.25 10.18 -4.98
N LYS A 36 15.06 10.78 -4.78
CA LYS A 36 14.63 12.03 -5.41
C LYS A 36 14.20 13.09 -4.39
N GLU A 37 14.70 12.99 -3.15
CA GLU A 37 14.32 13.84 -2.01
C GLU A 37 14.61 15.32 -2.24
N GLU A 38 15.70 15.63 -2.95
CA GLU A 38 16.13 17.00 -3.26
C GLU A 38 15.60 17.52 -4.60
N GLN A 39 14.78 16.72 -5.31
CA GLN A 39 14.21 17.15 -6.58
C GLN A 39 13.01 18.07 -6.37
N THR A 40 12.76 18.94 -7.33
CA THR A 40 11.63 19.87 -7.27
C THR A 40 10.30 19.11 -7.38
N HIS A 41 9.41 19.37 -6.43
CA HIS A 41 8.02 18.89 -6.45
C HIS A 41 7.16 19.83 -7.29
N ASN A 42 7.05 19.56 -8.59
CA ASN A 42 6.30 20.43 -9.53
C ASN A 42 5.35 19.68 -10.46
N ILE A 43 5.15 18.37 -10.25
CA ILE A 43 4.22 17.57 -11.04
C ILE A 43 3.13 17.02 -10.12
N LEU A 44 1.88 17.29 -10.49
CA LEU A 44 0.72 16.89 -9.73
C LEU A 44 0.30 15.46 -10.07
N TYR A 45 0.17 14.60 -9.07
CA TYR A 45 -0.28 13.22 -9.22
C TYR A 45 -1.43 12.86 -8.26
N ASP A 46 -2.35 12.02 -8.75
CA ASP A 46 -3.10 11.11 -7.86
C ASP A 46 -2.27 9.86 -7.63
N VAL A 47 -1.93 9.59 -6.37
CA VAL A 47 -1.20 8.38 -5.97
C VAL A 47 -2.23 7.32 -5.60
N THR A 48 -2.32 6.26 -6.40
CA THR A 48 -3.38 5.26 -6.33
C THR A 48 -2.82 3.88 -6.02
N GLY A 49 -3.61 3.04 -5.38
CA GLY A 49 -3.30 1.62 -5.24
C GLY A 49 -3.71 0.80 -6.47
N SER A 50 -3.87 -0.50 -6.25
CA SER A 50 -4.14 -1.51 -7.29
C SER A 50 -5.44 -2.32 -7.05
N LEU A 51 -6.32 -1.85 -6.19
CA LEU A 51 -7.68 -2.38 -6.02
C LEU A 51 -8.61 -1.83 -7.12
N CYS A 52 -9.81 -2.43 -7.22
CA CYS A 52 -10.82 -2.06 -8.20
C CYS A 52 -11.69 -0.87 -7.76
N GLU A 53 -11.33 -0.23 -6.65
CA GLU A 53 -12.18 0.70 -5.90
C GLU A 53 -11.67 2.12 -6.06
N ASN A 54 -12.59 3.06 -6.34
CA ASN A 54 -12.21 4.46 -6.57
C ASN A 54 -11.60 5.14 -5.33
N ASN A 55 -11.88 4.66 -4.11
CA ASN A 55 -11.26 5.19 -2.89
C ASN A 55 -9.89 4.56 -2.58
N ASP A 56 -9.36 3.68 -3.43
CA ASP A 56 -7.99 3.18 -3.33
C ASP A 56 -6.97 4.22 -3.80
N LYS A 57 -6.88 5.31 -3.05
CA LYS A 57 -6.02 6.46 -3.29
C LYS A 57 -5.29 6.82 -2.01
N PHE A 58 -3.97 6.88 -2.07
CA PHE A 58 -3.14 7.32 -0.95
C PHE A 58 -3.02 8.84 -0.87
N ALA A 59 -3.06 9.51 -2.03
CA ALA A 59 -3.06 10.96 -2.11
C ALA A 59 -3.77 11.42 -3.38
N ILE A 60 -4.46 12.55 -3.26
CA ILE A 60 -5.07 13.27 -4.38
C ILE A 60 -4.31 14.58 -4.54
N ASP A 61 -4.01 14.97 -5.78
CA ASP A 61 -3.34 16.23 -6.09
C ASP A 61 -2.05 16.46 -5.30
N ARG A 62 -1.17 15.44 -5.27
CA ARG A 62 0.14 15.55 -4.63
C ARG A 62 1.18 16.06 -5.61
N GLU A 63 1.84 17.17 -5.27
CA GLU A 63 3.06 17.60 -5.94
C GLU A 63 4.20 16.65 -5.57
N LEU A 64 4.81 16.03 -6.58
CA LEU A 64 5.93 15.11 -6.49
C LEU A 64 6.96 15.46 -7.57
N PRO A 65 8.20 14.95 -7.47
CA PRO A 65 9.13 15.07 -8.58
C PRO A 65 8.66 14.14 -9.71
N GLN A 66 9.32 14.22 -10.86
CA GLN A 66 9.04 13.31 -11.97
C GLN A 66 9.18 11.86 -11.51
N LEU A 67 8.10 11.10 -11.65
CA LEU A 67 8.06 9.67 -11.33
C LEU A 67 8.36 8.82 -12.56
N ASP A 68 9.16 7.79 -12.34
CA ASP A 68 9.51 6.77 -13.32
C ASP A 68 9.00 5.39 -12.86
N ILE A 69 8.78 4.47 -13.81
CA ILE A 69 8.42 3.09 -13.47
C ILE A 69 9.60 2.46 -12.74
N GLY A 70 9.34 1.92 -11.54
CA GLY A 70 10.36 1.30 -10.68
C GLY A 70 10.84 2.19 -9.55
N ASP A 71 10.45 3.47 -9.50
CA ASP A 71 10.68 4.31 -8.32
C ASP A 71 10.02 3.71 -7.07
N ILE A 72 10.69 3.86 -5.92
CA ILE A 72 10.18 3.42 -4.63
C ILE A 72 9.53 4.61 -3.92
N ILE A 73 8.27 4.42 -3.54
CA ILE A 73 7.47 5.42 -2.85
C ILE A 73 7.41 5.09 -1.35
N ILE A 74 7.73 6.07 -0.52
CA ILE A 74 7.62 5.98 0.94
C ILE A 74 6.38 6.76 1.36
N ILE A 75 5.44 6.07 2.02
CA ILE A 75 4.28 6.69 2.67
C ILE A 75 4.58 6.76 4.17
N HIS A 76 4.67 7.98 4.70
CA HIS A 76 5.08 8.22 6.09
C HIS A 76 3.93 8.07 7.08
N ASP A 77 4.25 7.98 8.37
CA ASP A 77 3.28 7.97 9.48
C ASP A 77 2.26 6.81 9.43
N VAL A 78 2.70 5.63 8.98
CA VAL A 78 1.87 4.43 8.80
C VAL A 78 1.96 3.42 9.96
N GLY A 79 2.73 3.73 11.02
CA GLY A 79 2.98 2.81 12.14
C GLY A 79 1.76 2.55 13.04
N ALA A 80 0.80 3.49 13.08
CA ALA A 80 -0.45 3.34 13.80
C ALA A 80 -1.62 3.27 12.81
N HIS A 81 -2.57 2.36 13.05
CA HIS A 81 -3.74 2.16 12.19
C HIS A 81 -3.39 1.86 10.71
N GLY A 82 -2.18 1.37 10.46
CA GLY A 82 -1.73 0.83 9.16
C GLY A 82 -2.08 -0.65 9.08
N HIS A 83 -1.09 -1.51 9.32
CA HIS A 83 -1.26 -2.96 9.21
C HIS A 83 -2.42 -3.51 10.04
N THR A 84 -2.69 -2.95 11.23
CA THR A 84 -3.79 -3.40 12.11
C THR A 84 -5.18 -3.27 11.46
N MET A 85 -5.32 -2.38 10.47
CA MET A 85 -6.56 -2.21 9.69
C MET A 85 -6.50 -2.92 8.34
N GLY A 86 -5.43 -3.64 8.03
CA GLY A 86 -5.25 -4.31 6.75
C GLY A 86 -6.19 -5.50 6.54
N PHE A 87 -6.49 -5.80 5.29
CA PHE A 87 -7.53 -6.76 4.89
C PHE A 87 -7.19 -7.40 3.54
N ASN A 88 -7.84 -8.51 3.17
CA ASN A 88 -7.46 -9.30 1.99
C ASN A 88 -8.36 -9.13 0.76
N TYR A 89 -8.93 -7.93 0.60
CA TYR A 89 -9.80 -7.66 -0.53
C TYR A 89 -9.05 -7.74 -1.87
N ASN A 90 -9.74 -8.16 -2.93
CA ASN A 90 -9.18 -8.55 -4.22
C ASN A 90 -8.05 -9.59 -4.13
N GLY A 91 -8.07 -10.44 -3.09
CA GLY A 91 -7.02 -11.44 -2.85
C GLY A 91 -5.65 -10.85 -2.54
N LYS A 92 -5.58 -9.56 -2.15
CA LYS A 92 -4.34 -8.94 -1.71
C LYS A 92 -3.89 -9.58 -0.40
N LEU A 93 -2.61 -9.94 -0.33
CA LEU A 93 -2.02 -10.57 0.85
C LEU A 93 -1.37 -9.48 1.71
N ARG A 94 -1.48 -9.59 3.03
CA ARG A 94 -0.85 -8.61 3.93
C ARG A 94 0.67 -8.65 3.79
N SER A 95 1.26 -7.46 3.74
CA SER A 95 2.70 -7.28 3.55
C SER A 95 3.51 -7.67 4.79
N ALA A 96 4.79 -7.97 4.60
CA ALA A 96 5.75 -8.14 5.68
C ALA A 96 5.96 -6.82 6.46
N GLU A 97 6.47 -6.94 7.69
CA GLU A 97 6.97 -5.82 8.50
C GLU A 97 8.42 -6.11 8.91
N LEU A 98 9.30 -5.14 8.65
CA LEU A 98 10.71 -5.18 9.00
C LEU A 98 11.00 -4.12 10.07
N LEU A 99 11.88 -4.45 11.01
CA LEU A 99 12.36 -3.56 12.06
C LEU A 99 13.84 -3.25 11.84
N LEU A 100 14.16 -1.98 11.62
CA LEU A 100 15.52 -1.47 11.67
C LEU A 100 15.90 -1.15 13.13
N ARG A 101 16.91 -1.83 13.66
CA ARG A 101 17.45 -1.60 15.00
C ARG A 101 18.51 -0.50 15.01
N LYS A 102 18.79 0.03 16.21
CA LYS A 102 19.80 1.09 16.43
C LYS A 102 21.22 0.70 16.00
N ASN A 103 21.54 -0.59 16.00
CA ASN A 103 22.83 -1.12 15.56
C ASN A 103 22.92 -1.32 14.03
N GLY A 104 21.88 -0.95 13.27
CA GLY A 104 21.80 -1.12 11.81
C GLY A 104 21.28 -2.49 11.35
N GLU A 105 20.98 -3.40 12.28
CA GLU A 105 20.40 -4.71 11.95
C GLU A 105 18.94 -4.56 11.49
N ILE A 106 18.55 -5.31 10.46
CA ILE A 106 17.17 -5.40 9.98
C ILE A 106 16.63 -6.78 10.33
N ILE A 107 15.47 -6.81 11.00
CA ILE A 107 14.80 -8.05 11.40
C ILE A 107 13.38 -8.08 10.85
N GLU A 108 12.99 -9.20 10.25
CA GLU A 108 11.59 -9.46 9.95
C GLU A 108 10.81 -9.74 11.24
N ILE A 109 9.87 -8.85 11.57
CA ILE A 109 9.02 -8.98 12.76
C ILE A 109 7.63 -9.54 12.41
N ARG A 110 7.28 -9.53 11.12
CA ARG A 110 6.11 -10.20 10.56
C ARG A 110 6.40 -10.58 9.11
N ARG A 111 6.29 -11.86 8.77
CA ARG A 111 6.38 -12.34 7.37
C ARG A 111 5.20 -11.83 6.54
N ALA A 112 5.39 -11.73 5.22
CA ALA A 112 4.26 -11.54 4.31
C ALA A 112 3.32 -12.75 4.35
N GLU A 113 2.03 -12.49 4.15
CA GLU A 113 1.05 -13.56 3.92
C GLU A 113 1.32 -14.24 2.57
N THR A 114 0.99 -15.52 2.53
CA THR A 114 1.02 -16.38 1.36
C THR A 114 -0.41 -16.71 0.94
N ILE A 115 -0.58 -17.28 -0.25
CA ILE A 115 -1.89 -17.77 -0.71
C ILE A 115 -2.46 -18.81 0.26
N ALA A 116 -1.61 -19.63 0.90
CA ALA A 116 -2.03 -20.62 1.88
C ALA A 116 -2.66 -19.95 3.12
N ASP A 117 -2.13 -18.81 3.57
CA ASP A 117 -2.71 -18.06 4.69
C ASP A 117 -4.10 -17.52 4.34
N HIS A 118 -4.29 -17.04 3.10
CA HIS A 118 -5.58 -16.52 2.63
C HIS A 118 -6.68 -17.58 2.63
N PHE A 119 -6.33 -18.84 2.33
CA PHE A 119 -7.25 -19.96 2.33
C PHE A 119 -7.26 -20.78 3.63
N ALA A 120 -6.47 -20.40 4.64
CA ALA A 120 -6.30 -21.19 5.86
C ALA A 120 -7.59 -21.35 6.68
N THR A 121 -8.57 -20.47 6.48
CA THR A 121 -9.88 -20.53 7.15
C THR A 121 -10.91 -21.40 6.40
N LEU A 122 -10.60 -21.88 5.19
CA LEU A 122 -11.46 -22.79 4.45
C LEU A 122 -11.30 -24.21 5.00
N ASP A 123 -12.34 -24.73 5.64
CA ASP A 123 -12.42 -26.14 6.05
C ASP A 123 -13.40 -26.90 5.18
N PHE A 124 -12.86 -27.60 4.17
CA PHE A 124 -13.66 -28.45 3.29
C PHE A 124 -14.02 -29.79 3.90
N ASN A 125 -13.42 -30.20 5.04
CA ASN A 125 -13.74 -31.48 5.67
C ASN A 125 -15.15 -31.51 6.26
N GLY A 126 -15.72 -30.35 6.58
CA GLY A 126 -17.12 -30.20 6.97
C GLY A 126 -18.12 -30.34 5.82
N LEU A 127 -17.66 -30.38 4.57
CA LEU A 127 -18.51 -30.55 3.38
C LEU A 127 -18.61 -32.02 3.00
N THR A 128 -19.25 -32.83 3.87
CA THR A 128 -19.44 -34.27 3.63
C THR A 128 -20.29 -34.57 2.39
N GLU A 129 -21.11 -33.62 1.94
CA GLU A 129 -21.77 -33.64 0.63
C GLU A 129 -21.72 -32.23 0.01
N PHE A 130 -20.74 -31.97 -0.85
CA PHE A 130 -20.76 -30.83 -1.78
C PHE A 130 -21.18 -31.37 -3.14
N ARG A 131 -22.45 -31.17 -3.52
CA ARG A 131 -22.95 -31.42 -4.88
C ARG A 131 -22.96 -30.14 -5.68
#